data_AF-A0A2U2N6P0-F1
#
_entry.id   AF-A0A2U2N6P0-F1
#
_cell.length_a   1.000
_cell.length_b   1.000
_cell.length_c   1.000
_cell.angle_alpha   90.00
_cell.angle_beta   90.00
_cell.angle_gamma   90.00
#
_symmetry.space_group_name_H-M   'P 1'
#
loop_
_entity.id
_entity.type
_entity.pdbx_description
1 polymer ?
#
loop_
_entity_poly.entity_id
_entity_poly.type
_entity_poly.pdbx_seq_one_letter_code
_entity_poly.pdbx_strand_id
1 'polypeptide(L)'
;MAVTERTGRWLGADGDALASRTVRTSLGLVAVALVCLIPADLEISAVSPWAELGRFLGGILQPDFATLDTAGTALLRTVAFAFCGVALGAAAGMGLALVFQYRAVRTGCAFVRAIHELFWALIFLQIFGLHPLTGVLAIAIPYAGVFARVYSEILEEADPTPTRALPPGTGLVAAFWYARVPDVWPHLMSYTSYRLECGLRSSAVLGFVGMPTLGFYLESAYGEGHYGEVGMLLLVFFALIASLRLWVRPRLVPLYLLAAPWFLGTGLPIMWGNMGRFFTEDIVPAPLRAGEGLPGLFPWLGDLLMNQALPGIAATLVLTQIALVATGLLALASFPMISRQFTGRLGGGFGHAVLIVARSTPEYLLAYILLQLWGPSMLPAAVALALHNGAIIGHLIGRQSNELVLRPDAPRGLNRYAFEVVPRLYGSFLAFLFYRWEIIMRETAILGILGITTLGFYVDSAIQELRFDRALVLILITAALNIAVDALARHLRRRLHLRTTPTCEA
;
A
#
# COMPACT_ATOMS: atom_id res chain seq x y z
N MET A 1 50.84 -17.31 -10.57
CA MET A 1 51.47 -16.31 -9.68
C MET A 1 50.89 -14.92 -9.95
N ALA A 2 49.55 -14.77 -9.84
CA ALA A 2 48.81 -13.53 -10.11
C ALA A 2 47.37 -13.63 -9.54
N VAL A 3 47.23 -13.89 -8.23
CA VAL A 3 45.91 -13.94 -7.54
C VAL A 3 45.91 -13.13 -6.23
N THR A 4 47.01 -12.48 -5.88
CA THR A 4 47.24 -11.86 -4.56
C THR A 4 47.19 -10.33 -4.55
N GLU A 5 46.38 -9.68 -5.39
CA GLU A 5 46.29 -8.20 -5.42
C GLU A 5 44.88 -7.59 -5.30
N ARG A 6 43.81 -8.36 -5.07
CA ARG A 6 42.44 -7.80 -4.90
C ARG A 6 41.89 -7.77 -3.47
N THR A 7 42.67 -8.21 -2.47
CA THR A 7 42.22 -8.34 -1.07
C THR A 7 42.73 -7.24 -0.13
N GLY A 8 43.32 -6.15 -0.66
CA GLY A 8 43.95 -5.09 0.14
C GLY A 8 43.23 -3.74 0.20
N ARG A 9 41.89 -3.68 0.13
CA ARG A 9 41.16 -2.39 0.11
C ARG A 9 40.09 -2.22 1.19
N TRP A 10 40.06 -3.08 2.21
CA TRP A 10 39.04 -3.08 3.27
C TRP A 10 39.59 -2.85 4.69
N LEU A 11 40.88 -2.55 4.85
CA LEU A 11 41.46 -2.12 6.11
C LEU A 11 41.87 -0.65 6.01
N GLY A 12 40.86 0.21 5.87
CA GLY A 12 40.95 1.62 6.22
C GLY A 12 40.19 1.83 7.53
N ALA A 13 40.87 1.56 8.64
CA ALA A 13 40.51 2.15 9.92
C ALA A 13 41.14 3.54 9.93
N ASP A 14 40.32 4.57 9.71
CA ASP A 14 40.44 5.96 10.18
C ASP A 14 39.58 6.90 9.30
N GLY A 15 38.60 7.60 9.92
CA GLY A 15 37.81 8.75 9.43
C GLY A 15 37.11 8.61 8.07
N ASP A 16 35.79 8.52 7.90
CA ASP A 16 34.66 9.15 8.56
C ASP A 16 33.46 8.24 8.27
N ALA A 17 32.75 7.74 9.28
CA ALA A 17 31.45 7.09 9.03
C ALA A 17 30.48 8.03 8.27
N LEU A 18 30.71 9.35 8.40
CA LEU A 18 30.04 10.45 7.69
C LEU A 18 30.42 10.58 6.20
N ALA A 19 31.52 9.96 5.73
CA ALA A 19 31.93 10.00 4.32
C ALA A 19 31.09 9.09 3.42
N SER A 20 30.48 8.04 3.98
CA SER A 20 29.60 7.17 3.21
C SER A 20 28.31 7.90 2.81
N ARG A 21 28.04 7.96 1.51
CA ARG A 21 26.84 8.62 0.95
C ARG A 21 25.54 8.04 1.52
N THR A 22 25.51 6.75 1.85
CA THR A 22 24.33 6.08 2.43
C THR A 22 24.09 6.56 3.86
N VAL A 23 25.13 6.60 4.70
CA VAL A 23 25.04 7.07 6.09
C VAL A 23 24.58 8.53 6.13
N ARG A 24 25.16 9.41 5.31
CA ARG A 24 24.73 10.81 5.25
C ARG A 24 23.27 10.97 4.81
N THR A 25 22.80 10.14 3.88
CA THR A 25 21.39 10.17 3.45
C THR A 25 20.47 9.72 4.57
N SER A 26 20.81 8.63 5.27
CA SER A 26 20.03 8.14 6.40
C SER A 26 20.00 9.12 7.57
N LEU A 27 21.15 9.73 7.91
CA LEU A 27 21.22 10.79 8.91
C LEU A 27 20.39 12.00 8.50
N GLY A 28 20.39 12.35 7.20
CA GLY A 28 19.51 13.38 6.66
C GLY A 28 18.04 13.06 6.88
N LEU A 29 17.59 11.83 6.58
CA LEU A 29 16.21 11.40 6.82
C LEU A 29 15.84 11.46 8.31
N VAL A 30 16.74 11.00 9.19
CA VAL A 30 16.53 11.07 10.65
C VAL A 30 16.46 12.52 11.12
N ALA A 31 17.36 13.39 10.65
CA ALA A 31 17.35 14.81 11.01
C ALA A 31 16.05 15.50 10.56
N VAL A 32 15.59 15.23 9.33
CA VAL A 32 14.30 15.76 8.86
C VAL A 32 13.15 15.21 9.70
N ALA A 33 13.16 13.92 10.05
CA ALA A 33 12.14 13.36 10.93
C ALA A 33 12.12 14.01 12.32
N LEU A 34 13.29 14.27 12.92
CA LEU A 34 13.40 14.99 14.19
C LEU A 34 12.84 16.42 14.10
N VAL A 35 13.07 17.12 12.98
CA VAL A 35 12.43 18.42 12.73
C VAL A 35 10.92 18.29 12.56
N CYS A 36 10.45 17.25 11.87
CA CYS A 36 9.03 16.95 11.70
C CYS A 36 8.31 16.63 13.02
N LEU A 37 9.01 16.21 14.08
CA LEU A 37 8.40 16.02 15.40
C LEU A 37 7.92 17.33 16.04
N ILE A 38 8.46 18.49 15.64
CA ILE A 38 8.07 19.79 16.21
C ILE A 38 6.62 20.16 15.88
N PRO A 39 6.16 20.11 14.61
CA PRO A 39 4.76 20.34 14.26
C PRO A 39 3.87 19.10 14.37
N ALA A 40 4.41 17.93 14.74
CA ALA A 40 3.63 16.69 14.78
C ALA A 40 2.71 16.65 16.00
N ASP A 41 1.43 16.46 15.75
CA ASP A 41 0.46 16.16 16.79
C ASP A 41 0.58 14.69 17.22
N LEU A 42 1.25 14.46 18.34
CA LEU A 42 1.47 13.13 18.93
C LEU A 42 0.74 12.96 20.27
N GLU A 43 -0.30 13.76 20.52
CA GLU A 43 -1.05 13.68 21.76
C GLU A 43 -1.83 12.35 21.84
N ILE A 44 -1.94 11.84 23.07
CA ILE A 44 -2.81 10.71 23.41
C ILE A 44 -4.00 11.30 24.15
N SER A 45 -5.11 11.47 23.44
CA SER A 45 -6.32 12.13 23.95
C SER A 45 -7.31 11.15 24.60
N ALA A 46 -7.06 9.83 24.49
CA ALA A 46 -7.92 8.81 25.07
C ALA A 46 -7.88 8.84 26.62
N VAL A 47 -9.07 8.79 27.24
CA VAL A 47 -9.22 8.86 28.71
C VAL A 47 -8.69 7.60 29.41
N SER A 48 -8.87 6.42 28.79
CA SER A 48 -8.44 5.14 29.39
C SER A 48 -7.88 4.16 28.35
N PRO A 49 -6.78 4.52 27.66
CA PRO A 49 -6.22 3.75 26.53
C PRO A 49 -5.94 2.28 26.89
N TRP A 50 -5.43 2.05 28.10
CA TRP A 50 -5.07 0.71 28.57
C TRP A 50 -6.29 -0.17 28.89
N ALA A 51 -7.38 0.43 29.35
CA ALA A 51 -8.62 -0.29 29.62
C ALA A 51 -9.27 -0.74 28.30
N GLU A 52 -9.31 0.14 27.29
CA GLU A 52 -9.81 -0.21 25.96
C GLU A 52 -8.93 -1.26 25.27
N LEU A 53 -7.60 -1.14 25.42
CA LEU A 53 -6.70 -2.19 24.94
C LEU A 53 -6.99 -3.53 25.63
N GLY A 54 -7.26 -3.52 26.94
CA GLY A 54 -7.64 -4.71 27.69
C GLY A 54 -8.94 -5.35 27.18
N ARG A 55 -9.98 -4.53 26.90
CA ARG A 55 -11.26 -5.01 26.33
C ARG A 55 -11.10 -5.56 24.93
N PHE A 56 -10.35 -4.86 24.08
CA PHE A 56 -10.04 -5.30 22.72
C PHE A 56 -9.28 -6.63 22.71
N LEU A 57 -8.22 -6.76 23.52
CA LEU A 57 -7.47 -8.00 23.66
C LEU A 57 -8.35 -9.12 24.25
N GLY A 58 -9.21 -8.79 25.21
CA GLY A 58 -10.22 -9.72 25.74
C GLY A 58 -11.16 -10.24 24.65
N GLY A 59 -11.65 -9.37 23.77
CA GLY A 59 -12.47 -9.73 22.62
C GLY A 59 -11.76 -10.59 21.58
N ILE A 60 -10.46 -10.37 21.35
CA ILE A 60 -9.64 -11.27 20.51
C ILE A 60 -9.49 -12.67 21.13
N LEU A 61 -9.33 -12.74 22.45
CA LEU A 61 -9.20 -14.01 23.17
C LEU A 61 -10.53 -14.76 23.31
N GLN A 62 -11.64 -14.04 23.31
CA GLN A 62 -13.01 -14.58 23.41
C GLN A 62 -13.87 -14.04 22.25
N PRO A 63 -13.61 -14.49 21.00
CA PRO A 63 -14.39 -14.04 19.85
C PRO A 63 -15.84 -14.53 19.96
N ASP A 64 -16.79 -13.69 19.54
CA ASP A 64 -18.21 -14.04 19.58
C ASP A 64 -18.60 -14.91 18.38
N PHE A 65 -18.67 -16.21 18.61
CA PHE A 65 -19.07 -17.19 17.60
C PHE A 65 -20.52 -17.05 17.14
N ALA A 66 -21.38 -16.34 17.87
CA ALA A 66 -22.76 -16.07 17.42
C ALA A 66 -22.77 -15.20 16.14
N THR A 67 -21.73 -14.39 15.93
CA THR A 67 -21.59 -13.50 14.76
C THR A 67 -20.90 -14.17 13.56
N LEU A 68 -20.63 -15.49 13.62
CA LEU A 68 -19.92 -16.22 12.57
C LEU A 68 -20.61 -16.10 11.19
N ASP A 69 -21.93 -16.12 11.16
CA ASP A 69 -22.68 -16.00 9.90
C ASP A 69 -22.51 -14.61 9.28
N THR A 70 -22.60 -13.55 10.09
CA THR A 70 -22.34 -12.18 9.66
C THR A 70 -20.90 -12.04 9.17
N ALA A 71 -19.92 -12.52 9.94
CA ALA A 71 -18.51 -12.50 9.57
C ALA A 71 -18.25 -13.28 8.27
N GLY A 72 -18.92 -14.42 8.07
CA GLY A 72 -18.85 -15.22 6.87
C GLY A 72 -19.43 -14.52 5.63
N THR A 73 -20.57 -13.82 5.77
CA THR A 73 -21.12 -13.03 4.66
C THR A 73 -20.23 -11.84 4.30
N ALA A 74 -19.69 -11.15 5.30
CA ALA A 74 -18.74 -10.05 5.10
C ALA A 74 -17.43 -10.52 4.45
N LEU A 75 -16.92 -11.69 4.87
CA LEU A 75 -15.78 -12.37 4.27
C LEU A 75 -16.03 -12.67 2.79
N LEU A 76 -17.18 -13.28 2.48
CA LEU A 76 -17.53 -13.68 1.12
C LEU A 76 -17.67 -12.48 0.19
N ARG A 77 -18.29 -11.39 0.66
CA ARG A 77 -18.35 -10.13 -0.07
C ARG A 77 -16.96 -9.55 -0.30
N THR A 78 -16.11 -9.53 0.72
CA THR A 78 -14.72 -9.06 0.61
C THR A 78 -13.95 -9.82 -0.48
N VAL A 79 -14.10 -11.15 -0.52
CA VAL A 79 -13.53 -12.01 -1.55
C VAL A 79 -14.11 -11.67 -2.93
N ALA A 80 -15.43 -11.53 -3.05
CA ALA A 80 -16.09 -11.20 -4.31
C ALA A 80 -15.60 -9.87 -4.91
N PHE A 81 -15.54 -8.80 -4.11
CA PHE A 81 -15.01 -7.49 -4.52
C PHE A 81 -13.56 -7.59 -4.99
N ALA A 82 -12.72 -8.34 -4.27
CA ALA A 82 -11.32 -8.54 -4.65
C ALA A 82 -11.19 -9.30 -5.98
N PHE A 83 -11.89 -10.42 -6.16
CA PHE A 83 -11.84 -11.18 -7.41
C PHE A 83 -12.35 -10.37 -8.60
N CYS A 84 -13.51 -9.72 -8.48
CA CYS A 84 -14.08 -8.91 -9.55
C CYS A 84 -13.18 -7.72 -9.89
N GLY A 85 -12.73 -6.97 -8.88
CA GLY A 85 -11.88 -5.79 -9.07
C GLY A 85 -10.52 -6.14 -9.67
N VAL A 86 -9.84 -7.16 -9.12
CA VAL A 86 -8.51 -7.59 -9.61
C VAL A 86 -8.61 -8.20 -11.00
N ALA A 87 -9.64 -9.00 -11.30
CA ALA A 87 -9.81 -9.58 -12.62
C ALA A 87 -10.09 -8.52 -13.69
N LEU A 88 -10.99 -7.57 -13.41
CA LEU A 88 -11.26 -6.45 -14.31
C LEU A 88 -10.01 -5.59 -14.52
N GLY A 89 -9.27 -5.30 -13.45
CA GLY A 89 -8.00 -4.60 -13.51
C GLY A 89 -6.95 -5.35 -14.33
N ALA A 90 -6.82 -6.67 -14.16
CA ALA A 90 -5.87 -7.50 -14.90
C ALA A 90 -6.22 -7.57 -16.39
N ALA A 91 -7.51 -7.71 -16.73
CA ALA A 91 -7.98 -7.70 -18.11
C ALA A 91 -7.74 -6.35 -18.80
N ALA A 92 -8.12 -5.24 -18.16
CA ALA A 92 -7.86 -3.90 -18.67
C ALA A 92 -6.36 -3.60 -18.75
N GLY A 93 -5.59 -3.99 -17.74
CA GLY A 93 -4.14 -3.85 -17.71
C GLY A 93 -3.44 -4.63 -18.83
N MET A 94 -3.92 -5.84 -19.16
CA MET A 94 -3.42 -6.61 -20.30
C MET A 94 -3.67 -5.90 -21.63
N GLY A 95 -4.87 -5.33 -21.82
CA GLY A 95 -5.19 -4.52 -23.00
C GLY A 95 -4.31 -3.27 -23.10
N LEU A 96 -4.05 -2.59 -21.98
CA LEU A 96 -3.16 -1.42 -21.92
C LEU A 96 -1.68 -1.80 -22.12
N ALA A 97 -1.25 -2.99 -21.69
CA ALA A 97 0.11 -3.47 -21.86
C ALA A 97 0.51 -3.61 -23.34
N LEU A 98 -0.43 -4.00 -24.21
CA LEU A 98 -0.23 -4.05 -25.66
C LEU A 98 0.22 -2.70 -26.25
N VAL A 99 -0.26 -1.59 -25.68
CA VAL A 99 -0.06 -0.24 -26.19
C VAL A 99 0.74 0.65 -25.23
N PHE A 100 1.42 0.05 -24.24
CA PHE A 100 2.12 0.78 -23.17
C PHE A 100 3.34 1.59 -23.64
N GLN A 101 3.81 1.33 -24.86
CA GLN A 101 4.84 2.11 -25.55
C GLN A 101 4.43 3.57 -25.80
N TYR A 102 3.13 3.87 -25.91
CA TYR A 102 2.67 5.25 -26.09
C TYR A 102 2.80 6.07 -24.81
N ARG A 103 3.41 7.25 -24.92
CA ARG A 103 3.64 8.16 -23.78
C ARG A 103 2.35 8.53 -23.05
N ALA A 104 1.24 8.70 -23.79
CA ALA A 104 -0.08 8.98 -23.21
C ALA A 104 -0.59 7.85 -22.31
N VAL A 105 -0.45 6.59 -22.75
CA VAL A 105 -0.87 5.41 -21.96
C VAL A 105 0.00 5.30 -20.70
N ARG A 106 1.32 5.44 -20.85
CA ARG A 106 2.26 5.37 -19.71
C ARG A 106 1.98 6.45 -18.66
N THR A 107 1.74 7.68 -19.09
CA THR A 107 1.45 8.81 -18.19
C THR A 107 0.07 8.67 -17.55
N GLY A 108 -0.96 8.25 -18.30
CA GLY A 108 -2.28 7.95 -17.76
C GLY A 108 -2.26 6.84 -16.71
N CYS A 109 -1.57 5.72 -16.97
CA CYS A 109 -1.41 4.64 -16.01
C CYS A 109 -0.65 5.09 -14.75
N ALA A 110 0.37 5.93 -14.90
CA ALA A 110 1.11 6.49 -13.76
C ALA A 110 0.23 7.40 -12.91
N PHE A 111 -0.61 8.22 -13.54
CA PHE A 111 -1.55 9.12 -12.87
C PHE A 111 -2.66 8.35 -12.12
N VAL A 112 -3.33 7.42 -12.79
CA VAL A 112 -4.40 6.60 -12.21
C VAL A 112 -3.89 5.81 -11.00
N ARG A 113 -2.67 5.27 -11.08
CA ARG A 113 -2.00 4.57 -9.98
C ARG A 113 -1.59 5.49 -8.83
N ALA A 114 -1.40 6.79 -9.06
CA ALA A 114 -1.02 7.74 -8.03
C ALA A 114 -2.17 8.08 -7.08
N ILE A 115 -3.42 7.85 -7.51
CA ILE A 115 -4.61 8.00 -6.67
C ILE A 115 -4.88 6.66 -5.97
N HIS A 116 -5.09 6.69 -4.66
CA HIS A 116 -5.42 5.50 -3.87
C HIS A 116 -6.84 5.00 -4.22
N GLU A 117 -7.07 3.69 -4.18
CA GLU A 117 -8.38 3.08 -4.41
C GLU A 117 -9.52 3.63 -3.53
N LEU A 118 -9.26 4.13 -2.30
CA LEU A 118 -10.31 4.72 -1.47
C LEU A 118 -10.80 6.06 -2.02
N PHE A 119 -9.92 6.90 -2.59
CA PHE A 119 -10.36 8.12 -3.27
C PHE A 119 -11.16 7.80 -4.53
N TRP A 120 -10.80 6.73 -5.25
CA TRP A 120 -11.64 6.22 -6.34
C TRP A 120 -13.01 5.76 -5.84
N ALA A 121 -13.06 5.07 -4.70
CA ALA A 121 -14.31 4.65 -4.08
C ALA A 121 -15.22 5.84 -3.76
N LEU A 122 -14.67 6.90 -3.16
CA LEU A 122 -15.41 8.12 -2.84
C LEU A 122 -15.94 8.83 -4.10
N ILE A 123 -15.14 8.91 -5.17
CA ILE A 123 -15.59 9.46 -6.47
C ILE A 123 -16.74 8.62 -7.04
N PHE A 124 -16.59 7.29 -7.06
CA PHE A 124 -17.62 6.41 -7.62
C PHE A 124 -18.86 6.30 -6.76
N LEU A 125 -18.75 6.52 -5.45
CA LEU A 125 -19.88 6.59 -4.54
C LEU A 125 -20.81 7.74 -4.96
N GLN A 126 -20.27 8.87 -5.41
CA GLN A 126 -21.09 9.98 -5.93
C GLN A 126 -21.77 9.64 -7.26
N ILE A 127 -21.09 8.89 -8.14
CA ILE A 127 -21.61 8.54 -9.47
C ILE A 127 -22.66 7.43 -9.39
N PHE A 128 -22.35 6.31 -8.72
CA PHE A 128 -23.16 5.10 -8.71
C PHE A 128 -23.92 4.87 -7.40
N GLY A 129 -23.62 5.65 -6.34
CA GLY A 129 -24.15 5.40 -5.00
C GLY A 129 -23.50 4.19 -4.32
N LEU A 130 -24.18 3.68 -3.28
CA LEU A 130 -23.84 2.44 -2.57
C LEU A 130 -24.19 1.22 -3.42
N HIS A 131 -23.51 1.09 -4.56
CA HIS A 131 -23.67 0.00 -5.51
C HIS A 131 -22.37 -0.80 -5.62
N PRO A 132 -22.37 -2.14 -5.76
CA PRO A 132 -21.14 -2.92 -5.84
C PRO A 132 -20.17 -2.51 -6.94
N LEU A 133 -20.69 -1.94 -8.03
CA LEU A 133 -19.86 -1.39 -9.10
C LEU A 133 -18.87 -0.33 -8.59
N THR A 134 -19.25 0.47 -7.59
CA THR A 134 -18.40 1.46 -6.92
C THR A 134 -17.12 0.83 -6.42
N GLY A 135 -17.23 -0.23 -5.61
CA GLY A 135 -16.07 -0.89 -5.04
C GLY A 135 -15.25 -1.69 -6.06
N VAL A 136 -15.92 -2.35 -7.01
CA VAL A 136 -15.23 -3.10 -8.06
C VAL A 136 -14.39 -2.16 -8.93
N LEU A 137 -14.93 -1.01 -9.35
CA LEU A 137 -14.19 -0.02 -10.14
C LEU A 137 -13.12 0.71 -9.33
N ALA A 138 -13.37 0.97 -8.05
CA ALA A 138 -12.39 1.56 -7.14
C ALA A 138 -11.10 0.75 -7.06
N ILE A 139 -11.21 -0.59 -7.07
CA ILE A 139 -10.05 -1.50 -7.13
C ILE A 139 -9.53 -1.61 -8.57
N ALA A 140 -10.40 -1.85 -9.54
CA ALA A 140 -10.02 -2.23 -10.90
C ALA A 140 -9.21 -1.14 -11.62
N ILE A 141 -9.56 0.14 -11.46
CA ILE A 141 -8.95 1.25 -12.19
C ILE A 141 -7.48 1.49 -11.79
N PRO A 142 -7.13 1.71 -10.51
CA PRO A 142 -5.73 1.82 -10.11
C PRO A 142 -4.94 0.53 -10.41
N TYR A 143 -5.58 -0.64 -10.26
CA TYR A 143 -4.94 -1.92 -10.57
C TYR A 143 -4.66 -2.09 -12.06
N ALA A 144 -5.53 -1.61 -12.96
CA ALA A 144 -5.29 -1.65 -14.40
C ALA A 144 -4.00 -0.90 -14.78
N GLY A 145 -3.77 0.28 -14.20
CA GLY A 145 -2.53 1.05 -14.43
C GLY A 145 -1.28 0.34 -13.90
N VAL A 146 -1.41 -0.35 -12.76
CA VAL A 146 -0.33 -1.17 -12.18
C VAL A 146 -0.03 -2.39 -13.05
N PHE A 147 -1.05 -3.12 -13.48
CA PHE A 147 -0.92 -4.30 -14.34
C PHE A 147 -0.36 -3.91 -15.70
N ALA A 148 -0.83 -2.84 -16.32
CA ALA A 148 -0.32 -2.36 -17.60
C ALA A 148 1.20 -2.17 -17.59
N ARG A 149 1.71 -1.51 -16.54
CA ARG A 149 3.14 -1.30 -16.35
C ARG A 149 3.90 -2.61 -16.14
N VAL A 150 3.51 -3.42 -15.15
CA VAL A 150 4.28 -4.62 -14.80
C VAL A 150 4.19 -5.69 -15.89
N TYR A 151 3.04 -5.86 -16.52
CA TYR A 151 2.92 -6.77 -17.66
C TYR A 151 3.75 -6.29 -18.84
N SER A 152 3.81 -4.98 -19.12
CA SER A 152 4.72 -4.48 -20.16
C SER A 152 6.20 -4.72 -19.83
N GLU A 153 6.61 -4.56 -18.57
CA GLU A 153 7.99 -4.80 -18.13
C GLU A 153 8.35 -6.30 -18.29
N ILE A 154 7.45 -7.20 -17.87
CA ILE A 154 7.60 -8.66 -18.06
C ILE A 154 7.69 -9.02 -19.56
N LEU A 155 6.83 -8.44 -20.39
CA LEU A 155 6.79 -8.69 -21.83
C LEU A 155 8.02 -8.11 -22.56
N GLU A 156 8.63 -7.05 -22.05
CA GLU A 156 9.86 -6.44 -22.59
C GLU A 156 11.11 -7.25 -22.21
N GLU A 157 11.09 -7.93 -21.06
CA GLU A 157 12.19 -8.77 -20.59
C GLU A 157 12.20 -10.18 -21.22
N ALA A 158 11.09 -10.61 -21.81
CA ALA A 158 10.94 -11.88 -22.51
C ALA A 158 11.83 -12.01 -23.76
N ASP A 159 12.18 -13.25 -24.14
CA ASP A 159 12.97 -13.52 -25.34
C ASP A 159 12.21 -13.06 -26.61
N PRO A 160 12.78 -12.19 -27.45
CA PRO A 160 12.13 -11.76 -28.69
C PRO A 160 12.05 -12.85 -29.78
N THR A 161 12.71 -14.00 -29.61
CA THR A 161 12.82 -15.07 -30.63
C THR A 161 11.46 -15.59 -31.14
N PRO A 162 10.46 -15.91 -30.28
CA PRO A 162 9.14 -16.34 -30.74
C PRO A 162 8.43 -15.30 -31.62
N THR A 163 8.64 -14.01 -31.33
CA THR A 163 8.03 -12.92 -32.11
C THR A 163 8.72 -12.75 -33.46
N ARG A 164 10.04 -12.99 -33.54
CA ARG A 164 10.80 -12.92 -34.80
C ARG A 164 10.53 -14.09 -35.74
N ALA A 165 10.08 -15.23 -35.21
CA ALA A 165 9.74 -16.42 -35.98
C ALA A 165 8.35 -16.32 -36.66
N LEU A 166 7.58 -15.27 -36.40
CA LEU A 166 6.25 -15.10 -36.97
C LEU A 166 6.31 -14.79 -38.49
N PRO A 167 5.34 -15.29 -39.28
CA PRO A 167 5.26 -14.96 -40.70
C PRO A 167 5.19 -13.44 -40.96
N PRO A 168 5.80 -12.94 -42.03
CA PRO A 168 5.67 -11.54 -42.42
C PRO A 168 4.20 -11.19 -42.67
N GLY A 169 3.75 -10.06 -42.10
CA GLY A 169 2.35 -9.62 -42.15
C GLY A 169 1.50 -10.02 -40.92
N THR A 170 2.06 -10.73 -39.94
CA THR A 170 1.34 -11.00 -38.68
C THR A 170 1.02 -9.70 -37.94
N GLY A 171 -0.26 -9.45 -37.67
CA GLY A 171 -0.71 -8.24 -36.98
C GLY A 171 -0.27 -8.16 -35.51
N LEU A 172 -0.16 -6.94 -34.97
CA LEU A 172 0.33 -6.68 -33.61
C LEU A 172 -0.47 -7.43 -32.53
N VAL A 173 -1.80 -7.47 -32.66
CA VAL A 173 -2.68 -8.16 -31.70
C VAL A 173 -2.46 -9.67 -31.73
N ALA A 174 -2.31 -10.25 -32.92
CA ALA A 174 -2.07 -11.68 -33.07
C ALA A 174 -0.68 -12.06 -32.53
N ALA A 175 0.35 -11.30 -32.87
CA ALA A 175 1.70 -11.50 -32.34
C ALA A 175 1.74 -11.42 -30.80
N PHE A 176 1.00 -10.48 -30.23
CA PHE A 176 0.89 -10.32 -28.78
C PHE A 176 0.27 -11.55 -28.11
N TRP A 177 -0.94 -11.94 -28.51
CA TRP A 177 -1.69 -13.01 -27.84
C TRP A 177 -1.17 -14.41 -28.11
N TYR A 178 -0.59 -14.67 -29.29
CA TYR A 178 -0.16 -16.00 -29.69
C TYR A 178 1.34 -16.26 -29.58
N ALA A 179 2.19 -15.22 -29.60
CA ALA A 179 3.64 -15.40 -29.45
C ALA A 179 4.18 -14.89 -28.12
N ARG A 180 3.77 -13.71 -27.66
CA ARG A 180 4.34 -13.08 -26.46
C ARG A 180 3.69 -13.55 -25.16
N VAL A 181 2.36 -13.47 -25.06
CA VAL A 181 1.63 -13.79 -23.82
C VAL A 181 1.83 -15.24 -23.35
N PRO A 182 1.79 -16.27 -24.21
CA PRO A 182 1.96 -17.65 -23.76
C PRO A 182 3.33 -17.92 -23.14
N ASP A 183 4.38 -17.28 -23.66
CA ASP A 183 5.76 -17.43 -23.19
C ASP A 183 5.93 -16.91 -21.74
N VAL A 184 5.32 -15.76 -21.45
CA VAL A 184 5.40 -15.12 -20.11
C VAL A 184 4.23 -15.44 -19.18
N TRP A 185 3.30 -16.30 -19.59
CA TRP A 185 2.07 -16.59 -18.83
C TRP A 185 2.30 -16.97 -17.36
N PRO A 186 3.30 -17.81 -17.00
CA PRO A 186 3.57 -18.14 -15.61
C PRO A 186 3.94 -16.91 -14.75
N HIS A 187 4.71 -15.98 -15.31
CA HIS A 187 5.12 -14.74 -14.63
C HIS A 187 3.93 -13.80 -14.45
N LEU A 188 3.08 -13.65 -15.47
CA LEU A 188 1.84 -12.88 -15.39
C LEU A 188 0.91 -13.43 -14.30
N MET A 189 0.75 -14.75 -14.24
CA MET A 189 -0.09 -15.43 -13.24
C MET A 189 0.45 -15.30 -11.81
N SER A 190 1.76 -15.43 -11.61
CA SER A 190 2.40 -15.21 -10.32
C SER A 190 2.15 -13.78 -9.83
N TYR A 191 2.37 -12.77 -10.68
CA TYR A 191 2.12 -11.38 -10.32
C TYR A 191 0.63 -11.08 -10.06
N THR A 192 -0.28 -11.66 -10.87
CA THR A 192 -1.73 -11.53 -10.67
C THR A 192 -2.15 -12.11 -9.32
N SER A 193 -1.61 -13.27 -8.94
CA SER A 193 -1.91 -13.94 -7.67
C SER A 193 -1.44 -13.12 -6.47
N TYR A 194 -0.22 -12.56 -6.54
CA TYR A 194 0.27 -11.59 -5.55
C TYR A 194 -0.64 -10.36 -5.45
N ARG A 195 -1.11 -9.84 -6.59
CA ARG A 195 -2.03 -8.69 -6.60
C ARG A 195 -3.42 -9.04 -6.10
N LEU A 196 -3.86 -10.28 -6.22
CA LEU A 196 -5.10 -10.75 -5.61
C LEU A 196 -5.01 -10.73 -4.08
N GLU A 197 -3.88 -11.14 -3.49
CA GLU A 197 -3.64 -11.02 -2.04
C GLU A 197 -3.73 -9.55 -1.59
N CYS A 198 -3.10 -8.64 -2.34
CA CYS A 198 -3.21 -7.20 -2.07
C CYS A 198 -4.67 -6.72 -2.23
N GLY A 199 -5.38 -7.17 -3.28
CA GLY A 199 -6.76 -6.81 -3.55
C GLY A 199 -7.74 -7.27 -2.47
N LEU A 200 -7.50 -8.42 -1.83
CA LEU A 200 -8.28 -8.88 -0.67
C LEU A 200 -8.14 -7.92 0.52
N ARG A 201 -6.93 -7.40 0.75
CA ARG A 201 -6.69 -6.39 1.78
C ARG A 201 -7.37 -5.07 1.44
N SER A 202 -7.19 -4.55 0.23
CA SER A 202 -7.83 -3.30 -0.22
C SER A 202 -9.36 -3.39 -0.17
N SER A 203 -9.93 -4.55 -0.53
CA SER A 203 -11.37 -4.83 -0.43
C SER A 203 -11.88 -4.78 1.01
N ALA A 204 -11.10 -5.29 1.98
CA ALA A 204 -11.46 -5.17 3.39
C ALA A 204 -11.49 -3.70 3.84
N VAL A 205 -10.51 -2.90 3.44
CA VAL A 205 -10.43 -1.46 3.80
C VAL A 205 -11.53 -0.63 3.12
N LEU A 206 -12.01 -1.05 1.96
CA LEU A 206 -13.12 -0.38 1.26
C LEU A 206 -14.40 -0.28 2.10
N GLY A 207 -14.54 -1.13 3.13
CA GLY A 207 -15.68 -1.11 4.03
C GLY A 207 -15.83 0.17 4.84
N PHE A 208 -14.73 0.87 5.14
CA PHE A 208 -14.74 2.16 5.83
C PHE A 208 -15.32 3.31 4.99
N VAL A 209 -15.53 3.08 3.70
CA VAL A 209 -16.21 4.04 2.80
C VAL A 209 -17.70 3.64 2.62
N GLY A 210 -18.20 2.68 3.41
CA GLY A 210 -19.60 2.23 3.39
C GLY A 210 -19.87 1.04 2.49
N MET A 211 -18.86 0.42 1.88
CA MET A 211 -19.04 -0.80 1.09
C MET A 211 -19.25 -2.01 2.01
N PRO A 212 -20.09 -3.00 1.66
CA PRO A 212 -20.48 -4.06 2.61
C PRO A 212 -19.42 -5.19 2.72
N THR A 213 -18.16 -4.82 2.97
CA THR A 213 -17.03 -5.73 3.18
C THR A 213 -16.66 -5.81 4.66
N LEU A 214 -15.65 -6.63 5.01
CA LEU A 214 -15.22 -6.85 6.40
C LEU A 214 -14.96 -5.55 7.16
N GLY A 215 -14.38 -4.53 6.52
CA GLY A 215 -14.05 -3.27 7.18
C GLY A 215 -15.27 -2.53 7.72
N PHE A 216 -16.41 -2.58 7.01
CA PHE A 216 -17.64 -1.89 7.43
C PHE A 216 -18.18 -2.46 8.74
N TYR A 217 -18.29 -3.78 8.81
CA TYR A 217 -18.75 -4.46 10.02
C TYR A 217 -17.75 -4.31 11.16
N LEU A 218 -16.45 -4.30 10.86
CA LEU A 218 -15.43 -4.10 11.87
C LEU A 218 -15.49 -2.70 12.46
N GLU A 219 -15.58 -1.66 11.62
CA GLU A 219 -15.76 -0.28 12.05
C GLU A 219 -17.01 -0.13 12.91
N SER A 220 -18.12 -0.72 12.49
CA SER A 220 -19.41 -0.62 13.19
C SER A 220 -19.35 -1.32 14.55
N ALA A 221 -18.93 -2.58 14.59
CA ALA A 221 -18.83 -3.36 15.83
C ALA A 221 -17.84 -2.74 16.83
N TYR A 222 -16.74 -2.21 16.32
CA TYR A 222 -15.73 -1.56 17.16
C TYR A 222 -16.24 -0.22 17.71
N GLY A 223 -16.89 0.60 16.89
CA GLY A 223 -17.52 1.86 17.32
C GLY A 223 -18.64 1.67 18.34
N GLU A 224 -19.36 0.55 18.28
CA GLU A 224 -20.40 0.16 19.25
C GLU A 224 -19.85 -0.50 20.53
N GLY A 225 -18.54 -0.81 20.58
CA GLY A 225 -17.91 -1.47 21.71
C GLY A 225 -18.11 -2.99 21.77
N HIS A 226 -18.57 -3.62 20.69
CA HIS A 226 -18.74 -5.07 20.54
C HIS A 226 -17.40 -5.78 20.25
N TYR A 227 -16.47 -5.74 21.21
CA TYR A 227 -15.10 -6.27 21.02
C TYR A 227 -15.02 -7.77 20.69
N GLY A 228 -16.01 -8.58 21.11
CA GLY A 228 -16.08 -10.00 20.74
C GLY A 228 -16.35 -10.22 19.25
N GLU A 229 -17.23 -9.39 18.66
CA GLU A 229 -17.50 -9.39 17.21
C GLU A 229 -16.27 -8.88 16.43
N VAL A 230 -15.60 -7.83 16.92
CA VAL A 230 -14.33 -7.36 16.36
C VAL A 230 -13.30 -8.49 16.33
N GLY A 231 -13.13 -9.21 17.45
CA GLY A 231 -12.23 -10.36 17.54
C GLY A 231 -12.55 -11.44 16.51
N MET A 232 -13.85 -11.72 16.31
CA MET A 232 -14.33 -12.67 15.32
C MET A 232 -14.04 -12.24 13.88
N LEU A 233 -14.34 -10.99 13.53
CA LEU A 233 -14.07 -10.41 12.20
C LEU A 233 -12.57 -10.42 11.88
N LEU A 234 -11.72 -10.05 12.85
CA LEU A 234 -10.26 -10.11 12.72
C LEU A 234 -9.75 -11.54 12.54
N LEU A 235 -10.27 -12.50 13.32
CA LEU A 235 -9.89 -13.90 13.23
C LEU A 235 -10.23 -14.47 11.84
N VAL A 236 -11.44 -14.22 11.36
CA VAL A 236 -11.89 -14.66 10.02
C VAL A 236 -11.05 -13.99 8.91
N PHE A 237 -10.71 -12.70 9.06
CA PHE A 237 -9.81 -12.01 8.14
C PHE A 237 -8.41 -12.62 8.13
N PHE A 238 -7.81 -12.90 9.28
CA PHE A 238 -6.50 -13.54 9.33
C PHE A 238 -6.52 -14.97 8.80
N ALA A 239 -7.59 -15.73 9.08
CA ALA A 239 -7.79 -17.07 8.53
C ALA A 239 -7.89 -17.04 7.00
N LEU A 240 -8.55 -16.03 6.41
CA LEU A 240 -8.62 -15.82 4.96
C LEU A 240 -7.22 -15.64 4.36
N ILE A 241 -6.45 -14.68 4.88
CA ILE A 241 -5.13 -14.35 4.34
C ILE A 241 -4.16 -15.53 4.54
N ALA A 242 -4.18 -16.18 5.70
CA ALA A 242 -3.33 -17.33 5.98
C ALA A 242 -3.66 -18.55 5.10
N SER A 243 -4.95 -18.79 4.82
CA SER A 243 -5.40 -19.93 4.02
C SER A 243 -5.33 -19.69 2.51
N LEU A 244 -5.03 -18.46 2.05
CA LEU A 244 -5.06 -18.06 0.63
C LEU A 244 -4.36 -19.06 -0.30
N ARG A 245 -3.16 -19.52 0.10
CA ARG A 245 -2.33 -20.46 -0.66
C ARG A 245 -2.97 -21.84 -0.84
N LEU A 246 -3.93 -22.22 0.01
CA LEU A 246 -4.58 -23.52 -0.01
C LEU A 246 -5.69 -23.60 -1.07
N TRP A 247 -6.49 -22.54 -1.20
CA TRP A 247 -7.70 -22.50 -2.03
C TRP A 247 -7.53 -21.71 -3.33
N VAL A 248 -6.66 -20.71 -3.40
CA VAL A 248 -6.36 -19.99 -4.65
C VAL A 248 -5.43 -20.82 -5.53
N ARG A 249 -6.00 -21.83 -6.19
CA ARG A 249 -5.31 -22.65 -7.19
C ARG A 249 -5.66 -22.15 -8.58
N PRO A 250 -4.70 -22.04 -9.53
CA PRO A 250 -4.95 -21.53 -10.88
C PRO A 250 -6.13 -22.20 -11.61
N ARG A 251 -6.35 -23.50 -11.38
CA ARG A 251 -7.47 -24.26 -11.97
C ARG A 251 -8.85 -23.86 -11.45
N LEU A 252 -8.94 -23.34 -10.23
CA LEU A 252 -10.21 -22.95 -9.60
C LEU A 252 -10.53 -21.47 -9.83
N VAL A 253 -9.55 -20.66 -10.26
CA VAL A 253 -9.75 -19.22 -10.50
C VAL A 253 -10.92 -18.94 -11.46
N PRO A 254 -11.08 -19.62 -12.62
CA PRO A 254 -12.23 -19.37 -13.49
C PRO A 254 -13.58 -19.60 -12.79
N LEU A 255 -13.66 -20.61 -11.92
CA LEU A 255 -14.87 -20.86 -11.13
C LEU A 255 -15.16 -19.71 -10.17
N TYR A 256 -14.13 -19.21 -9.46
CA TYR A 256 -14.30 -18.07 -8.56
C TYR A 256 -14.67 -16.78 -9.29
N LEU A 257 -14.11 -16.55 -10.48
CA LEU A 257 -14.45 -15.39 -11.32
C LEU A 257 -15.89 -15.43 -11.82
N LEU A 258 -16.38 -16.62 -12.18
CA LEU A 258 -17.78 -16.80 -12.53
C LEU A 258 -18.69 -16.69 -11.31
N ALA A 259 -18.28 -17.15 -10.13
CA ALA A 259 -19.13 -17.08 -8.94
C ALA A 259 -19.18 -15.67 -8.29
N ALA A 260 -18.06 -14.94 -8.30
CA ALA A 260 -17.90 -13.70 -7.54
C ALA A 260 -18.98 -12.62 -7.80
N PRO A 261 -19.43 -12.35 -9.04
CA PRO A 261 -20.45 -11.33 -9.29
C PRO A 261 -21.77 -11.58 -8.56
N TRP A 262 -22.13 -12.84 -8.31
CA TRP A 262 -23.35 -13.21 -7.59
C TRP A 262 -23.27 -12.92 -6.09
N PHE A 263 -22.06 -12.85 -5.53
CA PHE A 263 -21.81 -12.62 -4.11
C PHE A 263 -21.55 -11.15 -3.75
N LEU A 264 -21.52 -10.25 -4.73
CA LEU A 264 -21.37 -8.81 -4.51
C LEU A 264 -22.57 -8.19 -3.77
N GLY A 265 -23.73 -8.83 -3.81
CA GLY A 265 -24.99 -8.31 -3.27
C GLY A 265 -25.71 -7.37 -4.23
N THR A 266 -26.99 -7.11 -3.96
CA THR A 266 -27.78 -6.12 -4.70
C THR A 266 -27.60 -4.75 -4.03
N GLY A 267 -26.85 -3.86 -4.68
CA GLY A 267 -26.72 -2.48 -4.22
C GLY A 267 -27.98 -1.65 -4.44
N LEU A 268 -27.91 -0.37 -4.06
CA LEU A 268 -28.95 0.59 -4.42
C LEU A 268 -29.01 0.77 -5.95
N PRO A 269 -30.19 1.00 -6.53
CA PRO A 269 -30.33 1.19 -7.97
C PRO A 269 -29.50 2.40 -8.44
N ILE A 270 -28.78 2.23 -9.55
CA ILE A 270 -27.96 3.30 -10.12
C ILE A 270 -28.87 4.40 -10.68
N MET A 271 -28.72 5.61 -10.13
CA MET A 271 -29.37 6.80 -10.67
C MET A 271 -28.50 7.42 -11.76
N TRP A 272 -28.75 7.07 -13.03
CA TRP A 272 -27.97 7.58 -14.18
C TRP A 272 -27.90 9.12 -14.28
N GLY A 273 -28.87 9.84 -13.69
CA GLY A 273 -28.83 11.29 -13.56
C GLY A 273 -27.63 11.81 -12.75
N ASN A 274 -27.16 11.05 -11.75
CA ASN A 274 -25.99 11.40 -10.95
C ASN A 274 -24.72 11.46 -11.82
N MET A 275 -24.59 10.55 -12.77
CA MET A 275 -23.43 10.54 -13.68
C MET A 275 -23.42 11.80 -14.54
N GLY A 276 -24.57 12.21 -15.10
CA GLY A 276 -24.69 13.46 -15.85
C GLY A 276 -24.30 14.66 -14.98
N ARG A 277 -24.96 14.81 -13.81
CA ARG A 277 -24.70 15.88 -12.84
C ARG A 277 -23.23 15.93 -12.40
N PHE A 278 -22.60 14.78 -12.20
CA PHE A 278 -21.23 14.71 -11.73
C PHE A 278 -20.26 15.40 -12.69
N PHE A 279 -20.37 15.09 -13.99
CA PHE A 279 -19.48 15.65 -15.01
C PHE A 279 -19.85 17.07 -15.45
N THR A 280 -21.11 17.50 -15.30
CA THR A 280 -21.57 18.83 -15.73
C THR A 280 -21.58 19.86 -14.61
N GLU A 281 -21.88 19.46 -13.39
CA GLU A 281 -22.11 20.37 -12.26
C GLU A 281 -21.14 20.11 -11.11
N ASP A 282 -21.10 18.88 -10.56
CA ASP A 282 -20.42 18.61 -9.29
C ASP A 282 -18.89 18.83 -9.37
N ILE A 283 -18.26 18.43 -10.49
CA ILE A 283 -16.81 18.63 -10.73
C ILE A 283 -16.46 20.11 -11.00
N VAL A 284 -17.39 20.88 -11.56
CA VAL A 284 -17.09 22.23 -12.03
C VAL A 284 -16.93 23.17 -10.82
N PRO A 285 -15.80 23.90 -10.70
CA PRO A 285 -15.57 24.84 -9.60
C PRO A 285 -16.73 25.80 -9.39
N ALA A 286 -17.13 25.99 -8.13
CA ALA A 286 -18.29 26.82 -7.77
C ALA A 286 -18.29 28.22 -8.42
N PRO A 287 -17.18 28.98 -8.50
CA PRO A 287 -17.17 30.30 -9.15
C PRO A 287 -17.47 30.24 -10.66
N LEU A 288 -17.03 29.18 -11.35
CA LEU A 288 -17.33 28.99 -12.77
C LEU A 288 -18.80 28.63 -12.98
N ARG A 289 -19.36 27.83 -12.07
CA ARG A 289 -20.78 27.46 -12.08
C ARG A 289 -21.69 28.67 -11.81
N ALA A 290 -21.26 29.57 -10.94
CA ALA A 290 -21.97 30.81 -10.60
C ALA A 290 -21.82 31.93 -11.65
N GLY A 291 -21.00 31.72 -12.70
CA GLY A 291 -20.78 32.72 -13.75
C GLY A 291 -19.79 33.84 -13.38
N GLU A 292 -19.07 33.71 -12.27
CA GLU A 292 -18.06 34.69 -11.82
C GLU A 292 -16.77 34.64 -12.66
N GLY A 293 -16.59 33.58 -13.46
CA GLY A 293 -15.47 33.42 -14.38
C GLY A 293 -14.11 33.28 -13.68
N LEU A 294 -13.03 33.65 -14.40
CA LEU A 294 -11.67 33.64 -13.86
C LEU A 294 -11.47 34.55 -12.63
N PRO A 295 -12.11 35.74 -12.53
CA PRO A 295 -11.98 36.59 -11.35
C PRO A 295 -12.39 35.93 -10.03
N GLY A 296 -13.46 35.13 -10.02
CA GLY A 296 -13.89 34.37 -8.83
C GLY A 296 -13.10 33.08 -8.60
N LEU A 297 -12.54 32.49 -9.67
CA LEU A 297 -11.75 31.25 -9.59
C LEU A 297 -10.47 31.41 -8.78
N PHE A 298 -9.70 32.49 -9.00
CA PHE A 298 -8.40 32.66 -8.33
C PHE A 298 -8.50 32.79 -6.81
N PRO A 299 -9.40 33.62 -6.25
CA PRO A 299 -9.61 33.68 -4.80
C PRO A 299 -10.10 32.35 -4.21
N TRP A 300 -11.04 31.66 -4.87
CA TRP A 300 -11.52 30.34 -4.45
C TRP A 300 -10.39 29.31 -4.42
N LEU A 301 -9.56 29.28 -5.46
CA LEU A 301 -8.41 28.38 -5.53
C LEU A 301 -7.35 28.76 -4.49
N GLY A 302 -7.12 30.05 -4.27
CA GLY A 302 -6.22 30.57 -3.23
C GLY A 302 -6.66 30.15 -1.83
N ASP A 303 -7.95 30.28 -1.50
CA ASP A 303 -8.54 29.79 -0.25
C ASP A 303 -8.34 28.28 -0.09
N LEU A 304 -8.69 27.51 -1.12
CA LEU A 304 -8.53 26.05 -1.11
C LEU A 304 -7.06 25.65 -0.90
N LEU A 305 -6.15 26.31 -1.61
CA LEU A 305 -4.72 26.02 -1.53
C LEU A 305 -4.13 26.39 -0.17
N MET A 306 -4.48 27.56 0.38
CA MET A 306 -3.88 28.06 1.61
C MET A 306 -4.47 27.41 2.86
N ASN A 307 -5.78 27.16 2.87
CA ASN A 307 -6.50 26.72 4.08
C ASN A 307 -6.73 25.22 4.14
N GLN A 308 -6.65 24.50 3.01
CA GLN A 308 -6.88 23.05 2.98
C GLN A 308 -5.69 22.30 2.38
N ALA A 309 -5.25 22.66 1.17
CA ALA A 309 -4.22 21.88 0.50
C ALA A 309 -2.85 22.03 1.18
N LEU A 310 -2.40 23.24 1.51
CA LEU A 310 -1.07 23.46 2.09
C LEU A 310 -0.93 22.84 3.49
N PRO A 311 -1.88 23.03 4.44
CA PRO A 311 -1.86 22.33 5.72
C PRO A 311 -1.91 20.81 5.54
N GLY A 312 -2.79 20.31 4.64
CA GLY A 312 -2.90 18.89 4.33
C GLY A 312 -1.62 18.30 3.76
N ILE A 313 -0.95 18.99 2.82
CA ILE A 313 0.35 18.58 2.27
C ILE A 313 1.40 18.53 3.37
N ALA A 314 1.51 19.59 4.17
CA ALA A 314 2.50 19.68 5.25
C ALA A 314 2.33 18.53 6.25
N ALA A 315 1.10 18.29 6.72
CA ALA A 315 0.77 17.20 7.63
C ALA A 315 1.04 15.82 7.02
N THR A 316 0.68 15.62 5.74
CA THR A 316 0.96 14.36 5.02
C THR A 316 2.46 14.09 4.92
N LEU A 317 3.27 15.11 4.60
CA LEU A 317 4.72 15.00 4.52
C LEU A 317 5.36 14.75 5.89
N VAL A 318 4.91 15.44 6.94
CA VAL A 318 5.36 15.25 8.32
C VAL A 318 5.09 13.81 8.77
N LEU A 319 3.85 13.35 8.63
CA LEU A 319 3.45 11.99 9.00
C LEU A 319 4.24 10.94 8.19
N THR A 320 4.38 11.15 6.88
CA THR A 320 5.16 10.25 6.01
C THR A 320 6.61 10.14 6.46
N GLN A 321 7.25 11.27 6.79
CA GLN A 321 8.65 11.29 7.19
C GLN A 321 8.87 10.59 8.54
N ILE A 322 8.00 10.84 9.52
CA ILE A 322 8.04 10.18 10.82
C ILE A 322 7.82 8.67 10.64
N ALA A 323 6.79 8.28 9.89
CA ALA A 323 6.48 6.88 9.61
C ALA A 323 7.62 6.17 8.85
N LEU A 324 8.29 6.85 7.90
CA LEU A 324 9.43 6.31 7.17
C LEU A 324 10.62 5.99 8.08
N VAL A 325 10.98 6.91 8.97
CA VAL A 325 12.09 6.69 9.92
C VAL A 325 11.71 5.63 10.95
N ALA A 326 10.50 5.69 11.51
CA ALA A 326 10.00 4.67 12.43
C ALA A 326 9.96 3.28 11.79
N THR A 327 9.53 3.17 10.52
CA THR A 327 9.60 1.94 9.71
C THR A 327 11.02 1.40 9.64
N GLY A 328 11.99 2.27 9.34
CA GLY A 328 13.40 1.89 9.25
C GLY A 328 13.96 1.37 10.57
N LEU A 329 13.65 2.06 11.67
CA LEU A 329 14.06 1.67 13.03
C LEU A 329 13.43 0.33 13.43
N LEU A 330 12.12 0.16 13.23
CA LEU A 330 11.41 -1.09 13.54
C LEU A 330 11.90 -2.25 12.68
N ALA A 331 12.19 -2.04 11.39
CA ALA A 331 12.74 -3.07 10.52
C ALA A 331 14.13 -3.52 11.00
N LEU A 332 15.00 -2.58 11.36
CA LEU A 332 16.34 -2.89 11.89
C LEU A 332 16.29 -3.58 13.26
N ALA A 333 15.31 -3.23 14.10
CA ALA A 333 15.10 -3.86 15.41
C ALA A 333 14.48 -5.26 15.31
N SER A 334 13.59 -5.49 14.34
CA SER A 334 12.80 -6.74 14.24
C SER A 334 13.43 -7.83 13.39
N PHE A 335 14.24 -7.50 12.37
CA PHE A 335 14.84 -8.54 11.51
C PHE A 335 15.69 -9.60 12.25
N PRO A 336 16.41 -9.28 13.35
CA PRO A 336 17.16 -10.29 14.10
C PRO A 336 16.26 -11.38 14.67
N MET A 337 14.99 -11.09 14.94
CA MET A 337 14.04 -12.03 15.53
C MET A 337 13.81 -13.26 14.65
N ILE A 338 13.89 -13.12 13.32
CA ILE A 338 13.69 -14.22 12.35
C ILE A 338 15.00 -14.73 11.73
N SER A 339 16.12 -14.12 12.05
CA SER A 339 17.42 -14.48 11.50
C SER A 339 18.05 -15.60 12.31
N ARG A 340 18.38 -16.70 11.62
CA ARG A 340 19.06 -17.87 12.21
C ARG A 340 20.43 -17.52 12.78
N GLN A 341 21.01 -16.39 12.37
CA GLN A 341 22.28 -15.90 12.88
C GLN A 341 22.20 -15.38 14.32
N PHE A 342 20.98 -15.05 14.80
CA PHE A 342 20.74 -14.48 16.13
C PHE A 342 19.83 -15.36 17.00
N THR A 343 18.69 -15.85 16.49
CA THR A 343 17.65 -16.49 17.33
C THR A 343 17.56 -18.02 17.23
N GLY A 344 18.54 -18.69 16.61
CA GLY A 344 18.50 -20.15 16.44
C GLY A 344 17.26 -20.63 15.68
N ARG A 345 16.93 -21.93 15.74
CA ARG A 345 15.75 -22.48 15.04
C ARG A 345 14.42 -22.22 15.77
N LEU A 346 14.42 -22.28 17.10
CA LEU A 346 13.22 -22.16 17.92
C LEU A 346 12.81 -20.70 18.18
N GLY A 347 13.77 -19.80 18.43
CA GLY A 347 13.48 -18.37 18.64
C GLY A 347 12.94 -17.68 17.37
N GLY A 348 13.30 -18.21 16.18
CA GLY A 348 12.77 -17.74 14.91
C GLY A 348 11.26 -17.95 14.74
N GLY A 349 10.65 -18.93 15.42
CA GLY A 349 9.22 -19.24 15.28
C GLY A 349 8.30 -18.13 15.80
N PHE A 350 8.57 -17.64 17.01
CA PHE A 350 7.79 -16.54 17.61
C PHE A 350 7.95 -15.23 16.83
N GLY A 351 9.19 -14.86 16.49
CA GLY A 351 9.44 -13.68 15.67
C GLY A 351 8.77 -13.76 14.30
N HIS A 352 8.73 -14.95 13.70
CA HIS A 352 8.04 -15.18 12.44
C HIS A 352 6.53 -14.98 12.57
N ALA A 353 5.90 -15.52 13.63
CA ALA A 353 4.48 -15.35 13.88
C ALA A 353 4.10 -13.87 14.06
N VAL A 354 4.84 -13.13 14.89
CA VAL A 354 4.60 -11.69 15.13
C VAL A 354 4.71 -10.89 13.83
N LEU A 355 5.78 -11.12 13.05
CA LEU A 355 5.97 -10.42 11.78
C LEU A 355 4.92 -10.80 10.73
N ILE A 356 4.39 -12.03 10.75
CA ILE A 356 3.27 -12.43 9.89
C ILE A 356 2.01 -11.66 10.24
N VAL A 357 1.65 -11.56 11.53
CA VAL A 357 0.43 -10.84 11.93
C VAL A 357 0.55 -9.36 11.56
N ALA A 358 1.67 -8.73 11.90
CA ALA A 358 1.91 -7.31 11.61
C ALA A 358 1.86 -6.99 10.11
N ARG A 359 2.42 -7.84 9.24
CA ARG A 359 2.40 -7.62 7.79
C ARG A 359 1.08 -8.01 7.10
N SER A 360 0.25 -8.84 7.72
CA SER A 360 -1.02 -9.29 7.14
C SER A 360 -2.16 -8.33 7.44
N THR A 361 -2.10 -7.63 8.57
CA THR A 361 -3.09 -6.63 8.97
C THR A 361 -2.99 -5.40 8.07
N PRO A 362 -4.08 -4.95 7.41
CA PRO A 362 -4.09 -3.69 6.69
C PRO A 362 -3.72 -2.53 7.60
N GLU A 363 -2.86 -1.66 7.11
CA GLU A 363 -2.38 -0.46 7.79
C GLU A 363 -3.53 0.48 8.20
N TYR A 364 -4.57 0.59 7.36
CA TYR A 364 -5.76 1.39 7.68
C TYR A 364 -6.55 0.81 8.85
N LEU A 365 -6.72 -0.51 8.87
CA LEU A 365 -7.40 -1.21 9.96
C LEU A 365 -6.62 -1.07 11.27
N LEU A 366 -5.29 -1.21 11.20
CA LEU A 366 -4.42 -1.02 12.36
C LEU A 366 -4.48 0.44 12.85
N ALA A 367 -4.48 1.42 11.94
CA ALA A 367 -4.60 2.83 12.29
C ALA A 367 -5.95 3.13 12.94
N TYR A 368 -7.05 2.57 12.45
CA TYR A 368 -8.37 2.73 13.05
C TYR A 368 -8.43 2.17 14.49
N ILE A 369 -7.91 0.96 14.71
CA ILE A 369 -7.84 0.36 16.06
C ILE A 369 -6.99 1.24 16.98
N LEU A 370 -5.82 1.67 16.53
CA LEU A 370 -4.93 2.54 17.33
C LEU A 370 -5.55 3.92 17.58
N LEU A 371 -6.33 4.44 16.64
CA LEU A 371 -7.00 5.73 16.77
C LEU A 371 -8.05 5.70 17.88
N GLN A 372 -8.81 4.63 18.02
CA GLN A 372 -9.68 4.53 19.18
C GLN A 372 -8.89 4.39 20.48
N LEU A 373 -7.81 3.59 20.45
CA LEU A 373 -7.03 3.34 21.65
C LEU A 373 -6.33 4.61 22.16
N TRP A 374 -5.80 5.45 21.27
CA TRP A 374 -4.99 6.61 21.66
C TRP A 374 -5.66 7.97 21.40
N GLY A 375 -6.76 8.00 20.65
CA GLY A 375 -7.44 9.22 20.21
C GLY A 375 -6.97 9.69 18.82
N PRO A 376 -7.65 10.70 18.26
CA PRO A 376 -7.31 11.27 16.96
C PRO A 376 -6.02 12.10 17.09
N SER A 377 -4.93 11.59 16.52
CA SER A 377 -3.65 12.32 16.36
C SER A 377 -2.82 11.68 15.23
N MET A 378 -1.64 12.21 14.92
CA MET A 378 -0.73 11.59 13.94
C MET A 378 -0.09 10.30 14.47
N LEU A 379 -0.06 10.09 15.78
CA LEU A 379 0.63 8.97 16.42
C LEU A 379 0.05 7.60 16.02
N PRO A 380 -1.28 7.33 16.11
CA PRO A 380 -1.87 6.08 15.63
C PRO A 380 -1.46 5.71 14.20
N ALA A 381 -1.53 6.68 13.28
CA ALA A 381 -1.16 6.47 11.89
C ALA A 381 0.33 6.21 11.71
N ALA A 382 1.18 7.00 12.38
CA ALA A 382 2.64 6.83 12.29
C ALA A 382 3.04 5.42 12.75
N VAL A 383 2.44 4.95 13.86
CA VAL A 383 2.69 3.62 14.40
C VAL A 383 2.11 2.53 13.51
N ALA A 384 0.89 2.66 13.02
CA ALA A 384 0.26 1.67 12.13
C ALA A 384 1.09 1.46 10.86
N LEU A 385 1.48 2.56 10.20
CA LEU A 385 2.34 2.54 9.03
C LEU A 385 3.68 1.90 9.35
N ALA A 386 4.32 2.31 10.45
CA ALA A 386 5.64 1.83 10.84
C ALA A 386 5.66 0.34 11.21
N LEU A 387 4.63 -0.15 11.90
CA LEU A 387 4.48 -1.56 12.26
C LEU A 387 4.31 -2.43 11.01
N HIS A 388 3.39 -2.05 10.13
CA HIS A 388 3.11 -2.80 8.90
C HIS A 388 4.32 -2.83 7.96
N ASN A 389 4.83 -1.64 7.61
CA ASN A 389 5.94 -1.47 6.68
C ASN A 389 7.25 -2.03 7.28
N GLY A 390 7.47 -1.82 8.57
CA GLY A 390 8.65 -2.30 9.30
C GLY A 390 8.68 -3.81 9.36
N ALA A 391 7.53 -4.47 9.55
CA ALA A 391 7.43 -5.92 9.54
C ALA A 391 7.75 -6.52 8.16
N ILE A 392 7.31 -5.89 7.07
CA ILE A 392 7.64 -6.32 5.71
C ILE A 392 9.15 -6.25 5.47
N ILE A 393 9.77 -5.08 5.74
CA ILE A 393 11.21 -4.90 5.51
C ILE A 393 12.02 -5.79 6.46
N GLY A 394 11.65 -5.85 7.74
CA GLY A 394 12.29 -6.72 8.73
C GLY A 394 12.23 -8.19 8.32
N HIS A 395 11.11 -8.64 7.74
CA HIS A 395 10.99 -9.99 7.21
C HIS A 395 11.94 -10.26 6.03
N LEU A 396 12.00 -9.34 5.07
CA LEU A 396 12.86 -9.48 3.87
C LEU A 396 14.34 -9.45 4.25
N ILE A 397 14.76 -8.49 5.07
CA ILE A 397 16.15 -8.37 5.54
C ILE A 397 16.53 -9.55 6.42
N GLY A 398 15.63 -10.04 7.28
CA GLY A 398 15.91 -11.21 8.10
C GLY A 398 16.11 -12.48 7.26
N ARG A 399 15.35 -12.67 6.17
CA ARG A 399 15.59 -13.75 5.21
C ARG A 399 16.94 -13.59 4.49
N GLN A 400 17.22 -12.41 3.96
CA GLN A 400 18.48 -12.11 3.28
C GLN A 400 19.69 -12.28 4.20
N SER A 401 19.53 -11.98 5.50
CA SER A 401 20.60 -12.21 6.48
C SER A 401 21.00 -13.68 6.60
N ASN A 402 20.07 -14.62 6.39
CA ASN A 402 20.35 -16.05 6.47
C ASN A 402 21.20 -16.56 5.29
N GLU A 403 21.30 -15.80 4.21
CA GLU A 403 22.11 -16.11 3.03
C GLU A 403 23.57 -15.64 3.19
N LEU A 404 23.86 -14.83 4.21
CA LEU A 404 25.22 -14.38 4.48
C LEU A 404 26.08 -15.50 5.05
N VAL A 405 27.20 -15.77 4.37
CA VAL A 405 28.27 -16.61 4.91
C VAL A 405 29.13 -15.75 5.84
N LEU A 406 29.08 -16.06 7.14
CA LEU A 406 29.91 -15.42 8.16
C LEU A 406 31.24 -16.17 8.30
N ARG A 407 32.27 -15.47 8.80
CA ARG A 407 33.55 -16.11 9.09
C ARG A 407 33.44 -17.03 10.32
N PRO A 408 34.27 -18.07 10.46
CA PRO A 408 34.23 -18.97 11.61
C PRO A 408 34.45 -18.26 12.97
N ASP A 409 35.26 -17.21 12.96
CA ASP A 409 35.64 -16.35 14.08
C ASP A 409 34.71 -15.13 14.26
N ALA A 410 33.59 -15.09 13.52
CA ALA A 410 32.63 -14.01 13.56
C ALA A 410 32.16 -13.70 15.00
N PRO A 411 32.13 -12.42 15.42
CA PRO A 411 31.65 -12.02 16.73
C PRO A 411 30.20 -12.50 16.95
N ARG A 412 29.73 -12.51 18.20
CA ARG A 412 28.36 -12.94 18.55
C ARG A 412 27.53 -11.76 19.08
N GLY A 413 26.22 -11.95 19.14
CA GLY A 413 25.28 -10.98 19.71
C GLY A 413 25.28 -9.63 18.98
N LEU A 414 25.28 -8.54 19.76
CA LEU A 414 25.22 -7.16 19.24
C LEU A 414 26.43 -6.81 18.36
N ASN A 415 27.61 -7.36 18.63
CA ASN A 415 28.80 -7.09 17.82
C ASN A 415 28.66 -7.70 16.41
N ARG A 416 28.09 -8.90 16.29
CA ARG A 416 27.72 -9.51 15.00
C ARG A 416 26.75 -8.63 14.24
N TYR A 417 25.72 -8.16 14.93
CA TYR A 417 24.68 -7.30 14.36
C TYR A 417 25.27 -6.01 13.80
N ALA A 418 25.95 -5.24 14.66
CA ALA A 418 26.39 -3.88 14.35
C ALA A 418 27.55 -3.84 13.35
N PHE A 419 28.50 -4.78 13.44
CA PHE A 419 29.76 -4.69 12.68
C PHE A 419 29.86 -5.67 11.51
N GLU A 420 29.06 -6.74 11.47
CA GLU A 420 29.16 -7.74 10.41
C GLU A 420 27.91 -7.83 9.53
N VAL A 421 26.73 -7.91 10.14
CA VAL A 421 25.48 -8.18 9.41
C VAL A 421 24.86 -6.89 8.84
N VAL A 422 24.59 -5.89 9.69
CA VAL A 422 23.92 -4.65 9.26
C VAL A 422 24.72 -3.93 8.18
N PRO A 423 26.05 -3.71 8.28
CA PRO A 423 26.80 -3.00 7.25
C PRO A 423 26.71 -3.66 5.86
N ARG A 424 26.63 -5.00 5.80
CA ARG A 424 26.51 -5.76 4.54
C ARG A 424 25.10 -5.71 3.95
N LEU A 425 24.07 -5.66 4.79
CA LEU A 425 22.67 -5.61 4.36
C LEU A 425 22.12 -4.18 4.20
N TYR A 426 22.84 -3.16 4.67
CA TYR A 426 22.34 -1.79 4.76
C TYR A 426 21.91 -1.21 3.40
N GLY A 427 22.62 -1.57 2.33
CA GLY A 427 22.26 -1.14 0.97
C GLY A 427 20.90 -1.68 0.52
N SER A 428 20.66 -2.97 0.71
CA SER A 428 19.37 -3.61 0.41
C SER A 428 18.26 -3.09 1.31
N PHE A 429 18.53 -2.90 2.60
CA PHE A 429 17.60 -2.30 3.56
C PHE A 429 17.15 -0.90 3.09
N LEU A 430 18.10 -0.03 2.75
CA LEU A 430 17.79 1.32 2.30
C LEU A 430 17.02 1.32 0.97
N ALA A 431 17.31 0.36 0.08
CA ALA A 431 16.56 0.19 -1.17
C ALA A 431 15.09 -0.17 -0.91
N PHE A 432 14.81 -1.11 0.00
CA PHE A 432 13.45 -1.47 0.40
C PHE A 432 12.74 -0.31 1.10
N LEU A 433 13.44 0.45 1.95
CA LEU A 433 12.88 1.62 2.61
C LEU A 433 12.42 2.68 1.60
N PHE A 434 13.26 2.99 0.60
CA PHE A 434 12.86 3.91 -0.47
C PHE A 434 11.79 3.37 -1.40
N TYR A 435 11.66 2.05 -1.54
CA TYR A 435 10.53 1.46 -2.26
C TYR A 435 9.22 1.63 -1.48
N ARG A 436 9.27 1.37 -0.17
CA ARG A 436 8.10 1.55 0.72
C ARG A 436 7.76 3.02 0.94
N TRP A 437 8.67 3.97 0.76
CA TRP A 437 8.38 5.40 0.93
C TRP A 437 7.19 5.88 0.08
N GLU A 438 7.14 5.50 -1.21
CA GLU A 438 5.98 5.83 -2.07
C GLU A 438 4.66 5.28 -1.50
N ILE A 439 4.71 4.04 -0.99
CA ILE A 439 3.56 3.35 -0.44
C ILE A 439 3.11 4.01 0.86
N ILE A 440 4.04 4.28 1.79
CA ILE A 440 3.78 4.98 3.05
C ILE A 440 3.10 6.32 2.77
N MET A 441 3.62 7.11 1.81
CA MET A 441 3.01 8.41 1.51
C MET A 441 1.56 8.25 1.01
N ARG A 442 1.33 7.32 0.08
CA ARG A 442 -0.02 7.04 -0.42
C ARG A 442 -0.98 6.58 0.69
N GLU A 443 -0.50 5.73 1.60
CA GLU A 443 -1.25 5.26 2.76
C GLU A 443 -1.54 6.43 3.72
N THR A 444 -0.58 7.33 4.00
CA THR A 444 -0.82 8.51 4.85
C THR A 444 -1.91 9.44 4.32
N ALA A 445 -2.02 9.56 2.99
CA ALA A 445 -3.05 10.38 2.38
C ALA A 445 -4.44 9.84 2.72
N ILE A 446 -4.67 8.54 2.64
CA ILE A 446 -6.01 7.98 2.93
C ILE A 446 -6.36 7.90 4.41
N LEU A 447 -5.36 7.82 5.29
CA LEU A 447 -5.59 7.80 6.74
C LEU A 447 -6.30 9.06 7.23
N GLY A 448 -6.36 10.13 6.43
CA GLY A 448 -7.14 11.30 6.77
C GLY A 448 -8.65 11.09 6.78
N ILE A 449 -9.16 10.06 6.10
CA ILE A 449 -10.57 9.63 6.19
C ILE A 449 -10.91 9.19 7.63
N LEU A 450 -9.93 8.74 8.41
CA LEU A 450 -10.09 8.40 9.83
C LEU A 450 -10.09 9.61 10.78
N GLY A 451 -10.07 10.84 10.26
CA GLY A 451 -10.05 12.05 11.08
C GLY A 451 -8.65 12.59 11.38
N ILE A 452 -7.59 12.02 10.82
CA ILE A 452 -6.22 12.52 10.98
C ILE A 452 -5.99 13.65 9.98
N THR A 453 -5.49 14.81 10.40
CA THR A 453 -5.44 16.05 9.59
C THR A 453 -4.43 16.04 8.41
N THR A 454 -4.43 15.00 7.57
CA THR A 454 -3.66 14.91 6.32
C THR A 454 -4.48 15.42 5.13
N LEU A 455 -3.94 15.32 3.90
CA LEU A 455 -4.66 15.71 2.70
C LEU A 455 -5.99 14.96 2.54
N GLY A 456 -6.06 13.70 2.94
CA GLY A 456 -7.30 12.91 2.87
C GLY A 456 -8.39 13.40 3.80
N PHE A 457 -8.06 14.05 4.92
CA PHE A 457 -9.08 14.63 5.82
C PHE A 457 -9.85 15.73 5.13
N TYR A 458 -9.15 16.60 4.40
CA TYR A 458 -9.80 17.67 3.63
C TYR A 458 -10.55 17.12 2.41
N VAL A 459 -10.04 16.06 1.77
CA VAL A 459 -10.76 15.35 0.70
C VAL A 459 -12.07 14.78 1.24
N ASP A 460 -12.00 14.04 2.35
CA ASP A 460 -13.15 13.41 2.99
C ASP A 460 -14.16 14.46 3.47
N SER A 461 -13.71 15.50 4.17
CA SER A 461 -14.55 16.62 4.61
C SER A 461 -15.25 17.30 3.43
N ALA A 462 -14.54 17.54 2.32
CA ALA A 462 -15.14 18.13 1.13
C ALA A 462 -16.21 17.22 0.51
N ILE A 463 -16.03 15.89 0.54
CA ILE A 463 -17.03 14.94 0.05
C ILE A 463 -18.25 14.89 0.99
N GLN A 464 -18.03 14.87 2.30
CA GLN A 464 -19.10 14.91 3.31
C GLN A 464 -19.93 16.20 3.20
N GLU A 465 -19.29 17.33 2.89
CA GLU A 465 -19.94 18.62 2.62
C GLU A 465 -20.56 18.73 1.21
N LEU A 466 -20.48 17.67 0.38
CA LEU A 466 -20.94 17.64 -1.02
C LEU A 466 -20.24 18.66 -1.94
N ARG A 467 -19.01 19.04 -1.61
CA ARG A 467 -18.15 19.99 -2.33
C ARG A 467 -17.15 19.25 -3.22
N PHE A 468 -17.68 18.53 -4.20
CA PHE A 468 -16.92 17.65 -5.07
C PHE A 468 -15.88 18.38 -5.94
N ASP A 469 -16.13 19.65 -6.25
CA ASP A 469 -15.19 20.52 -6.95
C ASP A 469 -13.89 20.71 -6.16
N ARG A 470 -13.99 20.93 -4.83
CA ARG A 470 -12.83 20.99 -3.92
C ARG A 470 -12.17 19.63 -3.76
N ALA A 471 -12.98 18.58 -3.54
CA ALA A 471 -12.47 17.22 -3.35
C ALA A 471 -11.63 16.77 -4.54
N LEU A 472 -12.08 17.02 -5.78
CA LEU A 472 -11.33 16.65 -6.98
C LEU A 472 -9.98 17.36 -7.05
N VAL A 473 -9.92 18.66 -6.78
CA VAL A 473 -8.65 19.42 -6.78
C VAL A 473 -7.69 18.86 -5.71
N LEU A 474 -8.18 18.54 -4.52
CA LEU A 474 -7.36 17.94 -3.46
C LEU A 474 -6.86 16.53 -3.82
N ILE A 475 -7.68 15.71 -4.49
CA ILE A 475 -7.27 14.40 -5.01
C ILE A 475 -6.18 14.56 -6.10
N LEU A 476 -6.32 15.54 -6.99
CA LEU A 476 -5.30 15.86 -8.00
C LEU A 476 -3.98 16.30 -7.37
N ILE A 477 -4.04 17.13 -6.32
CA ILE A 477 -2.86 17.55 -5.56
C ILE A 477 -2.20 16.33 -4.88
N THR A 478 -2.99 15.43 -4.29
CA THR A 478 -2.49 14.18 -3.70
C THR A 478 -1.79 13.31 -4.75
N ALA A 479 -2.38 13.15 -5.94
CA ALA A 479 -1.79 12.41 -7.04
C ALA A 479 -0.46 13.05 -7.50
N ALA A 480 -0.40 14.37 -7.63
CA ALA A 480 0.80 15.10 -7.98
C ALA A 480 1.92 14.91 -6.92
N LEU A 481 1.56 14.97 -5.64
CA LEU A 481 2.49 14.71 -4.53
C LEU A 481 3.03 13.28 -4.58
N ASN A 482 2.18 12.29 -4.86
CA ASN A 482 2.57 10.87 -5.00
C ASN A 482 3.56 10.65 -6.14
N ILE A 483 3.31 11.29 -7.29
CA ILE A 483 4.22 11.24 -8.44
C ILE A 483 5.57 11.90 -8.10
N ALA A 484 5.55 13.03 -7.39
CA ALA A 484 6.76 13.74 -6.99
C ALA A 484 7.64 12.91 -6.03
N VAL A 485 7.04 12.26 -5.02
CA VAL A 485 7.75 11.40 -4.07
C VAL A 485 8.32 10.15 -4.74
N ASP A 486 7.59 9.49 -5.65
CA ASP A 486 8.13 8.38 -6.44
C ASP A 486 9.34 8.84 -7.29
N ALA A 487 9.24 10.00 -7.94
CA ALA A 487 10.36 10.55 -8.71
C ALA A 487 11.59 10.82 -7.82
N LEU A 488 11.39 11.39 -6.63
CA LEU A 488 12.45 11.64 -5.66
C LEU A 488 13.08 10.34 -5.14
N ALA A 489 12.28 9.36 -4.75
CA ALA A 489 12.76 8.06 -4.28
C ALA A 489 13.56 7.33 -5.37
N ARG A 490 13.10 7.35 -6.62
CA ARG A 490 13.84 6.82 -7.77
C ARG A 490 15.16 7.55 -8.00
N HIS A 491 15.17 8.88 -7.88
CA HIS A 491 16.39 9.68 -7.99
C HIS A 491 17.42 9.30 -6.91
N LEU A 492 17.00 9.20 -5.64
CA LEU A 492 17.87 8.83 -4.52
C LEU A 492 18.45 7.42 -4.67
N ARG A 493 17.63 6.42 -5.06
CA ARG A 493 18.11 5.05 -5.31
C ARG A 493 19.19 5.00 -6.39
N ARG A 494 18.99 5.71 -7.51
CA ARG A 494 19.97 5.81 -8.61
C ARG A 494 21.27 6.47 -8.15
N ARG A 495 21.17 7.57 -7.39
CA ARG A 495 22.33 8.33 -6.89
C ARG A 495 23.20 7.52 -5.92
N LEU A 496 22.58 6.63 -5.15
CA LEU A 496 23.25 5.79 -4.17
C LEU A 496 23.69 4.42 -4.74
N HIS A 497 23.47 4.16 -6.03
CA HIS A 497 23.74 2.86 -6.68
C HIS A 497 23.17 1.66 -5.91
N LEU A 498 22.02 1.86 -5.25
CA LEU A 498 21.37 0.80 -4.49
C LEU A 498 20.81 -0.21 -5.48
N ARG A 499 21.38 -1.41 -5.51
CA ARG A 499 20.83 -2.53 -6.28
C ARG A 499 19.72 -3.17 -5.48
N THR A 500 18.52 -3.20 -6.04
CA THR A 500 17.50 -4.17 -5.66
C THR A 500 17.83 -5.46 -6.39
N THR A 501 18.67 -6.32 -5.80
CA THR A 501 18.54 -7.75 -6.10
C THR A 501 17.73 -8.37 -4.99
N PRO A 502 16.42 -8.50 -5.20
CA PRO A 502 15.70 -9.72 -4.90
C PRO A 502 15.29 -10.33 -6.25
N THR A 503 15.72 -11.56 -6.50
CA THR A 503 15.07 -12.44 -7.47
C THR A 503 13.56 -12.35 -7.25
N CYS A 504 12.82 -12.13 -8.34
CA CYS A 504 11.39 -12.38 -8.41
C CYS A 504 11.12 -13.79 -7.85
N GLU A 505 10.59 -13.89 -6.65
CA GLU A 505 9.93 -15.09 -6.12
C GLU A 505 9.20 -14.71 -4.82
N ALA A 506 7.92 -14.38 -4.96
CA ALA A 506 6.92 -14.46 -3.90
C ALA A 506 5.74 -15.28 -4.45
#